data_AF-A0A9D5K8W1-F1
#
_entry.id   AF-A0A9D5K8W1-F1
#
_cell.length_a   1.000
_cell.length_b   1.000
_cell.length_c   1.000
_cell.angle_alpha   90.00
_cell.angle_beta   90.00
_cell.angle_gamma   90.00
#
_symmetry.space_group_name_H-M   'P 1'
#
loop_
_entity.id
_entity.type
_entity.pdbx_description
1 polymer ?
#
loop_
_entity_poly.entity_id
_entity_poly.type
_entity_poly.pdbx_seq_one_letter_code
_entity_poly.pdbx_strand_id
1 'polypeptide(L)'
;MKLTIRVMIGLIGLAGFTFAHKPLENPSSSSDFHHAIQIEDPDVSYVVYHQVTEERPRVWLTLEAEAGYMLYVSLGVPVIERLTDYRPAVAVIGPGLPDKEFDLHTPEDMGAVIFETDDIDDPRFFHEPFTGTDSWIYIEEWVRLPETGTYYVVAYHPENTPGKLWVAPGTKEKWGIIDIFKLPSIVNPVREFHER
;
A
#
# COMPACT_ATOMS: atom_id res chain seq x y z
N MET A 1 -20.87 11.65 -58.12
CA MET A 1 -21.58 11.61 -56.82
C MET A 1 -20.52 11.51 -55.73
N LYS A 2 -20.26 12.59 -54.98
CA LYS A 2 -19.21 12.63 -53.96
C LYS A 2 -19.76 12.02 -52.66
N LEU A 3 -19.19 10.90 -52.22
CA LEU A 3 -19.55 10.27 -50.96
C LEU A 3 -18.76 10.96 -49.85
N THR A 4 -19.42 11.81 -49.07
CA THR A 4 -18.83 12.46 -47.89
C THR A 4 -18.87 11.48 -46.73
N ILE A 5 -17.76 10.80 -46.45
CA ILE A 5 -17.60 10.01 -45.22
C ILE A 5 -17.36 10.99 -44.08
N ARG A 6 -18.37 11.19 -43.22
CA ARG A 6 -18.20 11.87 -41.94
C ARG A 6 -17.61 10.84 -40.96
N VAL A 7 -16.32 10.94 -40.70
CA VAL A 7 -15.69 10.24 -39.57
C VAL A 7 -16.15 10.95 -38.30
N MET A 8 -17.09 10.34 -37.60
CA MET A 8 -17.50 10.77 -36.27
C MET A 8 -16.45 10.25 -35.30
N ILE A 9 -15.53 11.13 -34.90
CA ILE A 9 -14.60 10.88 -33.80
C ILE A 9 -15.45 10.79 -32.54
N GLY A 10 -15.68 9.56 -32.07
CA GLY A 10 -16.26 9.32 -30.76
C GLY A 10 -15.25 9.73 -29.70
N LEU A 11 -15.44 10.92 -29.13
CA LEU A 11 -14.76 11.34 -27.92
C LEU A 11 -15.34 10.50 -26.78
N ILE A 12 -14.75 9.34 -26.48
CA ILE A 12 -15.07 8.61 -25.26
C ILE A 12 -14.39 9.36 -24.11
N GLY A 13 -15.17 10.21 -23.45
CA GLY A 13 -14.83 10.73 -22.14
C GLY A 13 -14.98 9.61 -21.11
N LEU A 14 -13.86 9.17 -20.54
CA LEU A 14 -13.82 8.61 -19.20
C LEU A 14 -12.73 9.35 -18.43
N ALA A 15 -13.08 10.53 -17.93
CA ALA A 15 -12.37 11.13 -16.80
C ALA A 15 -13.04 10.60 -15.53
N GLY A 16 -12.85 9.30 -15.25
CA GLY A 16 -13.01 8.78 -13.90
C GLY A 16 -11.69 9.00 -13.20
N PHE A 17 -11.69 9.56 -11.99
CA PHE A 17 -10.51 9.51 -11.13
C PHE A 17 -10.22 8.03 -10.86
N THR A 18 -9.10 7.53 -11.38
CA THR A 18 -8.80 6.11 -11.44
C THR A 18 -8.07 5.73 -10.18
N PHE A 19 -8.81 5.20 -9.20
CA PHE A 19 -8.25 4.85 -7.90
C PHE A 19 -7.25 3.68 -8.00
N ALA A 20 -6.02 3.96 -8.39
CA ALA A 20 -4.97 2.97 -8.54
C ALA A 20 -3.72 3.49 -7.82
N HIS A 21 -3.26 2.73 -6.83
CA HIS A 21 -1.98 3.01 -6.20
C HIS A 21 -0.83 2.75 -7.18
N LYS A 22 0.21 3.58 -7.11
CA LYS A 22 1.41 3.38 -7.91
C LYS A 22 2.26 2.26 -7.28
N PRO A 23 2.42 1.10 -7.94
CA PRO A 23 3.19 0.00 -7.34
C PRO A 23 4.66 0.39 -7.24
N LEU A 24 5.25 0.11 -6.08
CA LEU A 24 6.70 0.14 -5.88
C LEU A 24 7.26 -1.28 -5.90
N GLU A 25 8.53 -1.38 -6.30
CA GLU A 25 9.27 -2.64 -6.20
C GLU A 25 9.45 -3.03 -4.73
N ASN A 26 9.30 -4.32 -4.44
CA ASN A 26 9.45 -4.89 -3.10
C ASN A 26 10.67 -5.83 -3.03
N PRO A 27 11.90 -5.30 -2.87
CA PRO A 27 13.10 -6.11 -2.83
C PRO A 27 13.08 -7.09 -1.64
N SER A 28 13.71 -8.25 -1.79
CA SER A 28 13.71 -9.28 -0.73
C SER A 28 14.32 -8.83 0.60
N SER A 29 15.19 -7.82 0.57
CA SER A 29 15.87 -7.24 1.73
C SER A 29 14.99 -6.36 2.62
N SER A 30 13.80 -5.95 2.20
CA SER A 30 12.98 -4.93 2.89
C SER A 30 12.30 -5.40 4.19
N SER A 31 12.83 -6.43 4.84
CA SER A 31 12.22 -7.07 6.03
C SER A 31 12.71 -6.46 7.35
N ASP A 32 13.60 -5.47 7.30
CA ASP A 32 14.11 -4.70 8.44
C ASP A 32 14.20 -3.20 8.12
N PHE A 33 14.38 -2.37 9.16
CA PHE A 33 14.40 -0.92 9.04
C PHE A 33 15.66 -0.35 8.35
N HIS A 34 16.78 -1.09 8.31
CA HIS A 34 18.00 -0.66 7.61
C HIS A 34 17.85 -0.76 6.08
N HIS A 35 16.96 -1.62 5.60
CA HIS A 35 16.70 -1.87 4.18
C HIS A 35 15.28 -1.48 3.77
N ALA A 36 14.64 -0.60 4.54
CA ALA A 36 13.28 -0.12 4.26
C ALA A 36 13.18 0.54 2.88
N ILE A 37 12.02 0.37 2.24
CA ILE A 37 11.73 0.95 0.92
C ILE A 37 11.49 2.46 1.10
N GLN A 38 12.32 3.28 0.49
CA GLN A 38 12.19 4.74 0.56
C GLN A 38 10.93 5.21 -0.18
N ILE A 39 10.09 5.97 0.52
CA ILE A 39 8.95 6.70 -0.04
C ILE A 39 9.38 8.16 -0.23
N GLU A 40 9.63 8.52 -1.49
CA GLU A 40 10.16 9.85 -1.87
C GLU A 40 9.11 10.97 -1.73
N ASP A 41 7.85 10.66 -1.99
CA ASP A 41 6.73 11.62 -1.91
C ASP A 41 5.58 10.96 -1.13
N PRO A 42 5.50 11.16 0.19
CA PRO A 42 4.52 10.48 1.05
C PRO A 42 3.08 10.91 0.79
N ASP A 43 2.86 11.98 0.02
CA ASP A 43 1.52 12.31 -0.45
C ASP A 43 1.06 11.39 -1.56
N VAL A 44 1.99 10.83 -2.35
CA VAL A 44 1.67 9.94 -3.46
C VAL A 44 1.28 8.58 -2.94
N SER A 45 0.15 8.09 -3.45
CA SER A 45 -0.39 6.79 -3.08
C SER A 45 0.41 5.68 -3.74
N TYR A 46 1.49 5.28 -3.08
CA TYR A 46 2.30 4.13 -3.48
C TYR A 46 1.73 2.86 -2.86
N VAL A 47 1.74 1.73 -3.58
CA VAL A 47 1.40 0.41 -2.99
C VAL A 47 2.59 -0.51 -3.03
N VAL A 48 2.80 -1.23 -1.94
CA VAL A 48 3.75 -2.32 -1.86
C VAL A 48 3.00 -3.61 -1.60
N TYR A 49 3.02 -4.51 -2.58
CA TYR A 49 2.50 -5.87 -2.44
C TYR A 49 3.55 -6.75 -1.77
N HIS A 50 3.15 -7.49 -0.74
CA HIS A 50 4.06 -8.30 0.05
C HIS A 50 3.48 -9.67 0.33
N GLN A 51 4.27 -10.71 0.03
CA GLN A 51 4.00 -12.07 0.47
C GLN A 51 4.75 -12.31 1.76
N VAL A 52 4.00 -12.54 2.83
CA VAL A 52 4.55 -12.88 4.15
C VAL A 52 4.99 -14.33 4.11
N THR A 53 6.26 -14.56 4.43
CA THR A 53 6.86 -15.90 4.60
C THR A 53 7.72 -15.92 5.86
N GLU A 54 8.24 -17.09 6.24
CA GLU A 54 9.17 -17.19 7.38
C GLU A 54 10.44 -16.33 7.16
N GLU A 55 10.95 -16.29 5.93
CA GLU A 55 12.13 -15.52 5.55
C GLU A 55 11.83 -14.03 5.30
N ARG A 56 10.57 -13.70 5.02
CA ARG A 56 10.08 -12.34 4.74
C ARG A 56 8.82 -12.08 5.56
N PRO A 57 8.93 -11.97 6.90
CA PRO A 57 7.76 -11.88 7.76
C PRO A 57 7.03 -10.52 7.69
N ARG A 58 7.65 -9.52 7.04
CA ARG A 58 7.20 -8.13 7.04
C ARG A 58 7.82 -7.34 5.90
N VAL A 59 7.22 -6.18 5.62
CA VAL A 59 7.77 -5.16 4.72
C VAL A 59 7.89 -3.83 5.45
N TRP A 60 9.06 -3.20 5.35
CA TRP A 60 9.32 -1.87 5.90
C TRP A 60 9.39 -0.84 4.79
N LEU A 61 8.70 0.27 5.00
CA LEU A 61 8.80 1.50 4.22
C LEU A 61 9.40 2.58 5.11
N THR A 62 10.11 3.54 4.54
CA THR A 62 10.69 4.68 5.26
C THR A 62 10.38 5.98 4.52
N LEU A 63 10.16 7.06 5.26
CA LEU A 63 9.93 8.40 4.73
C LEU A 63 10.53 9.46 5.65
N GLU A 64 10.83 10.62 5.08
CA GLU A 64 11.13 11.83 5.83
C GLU A 64 9.85 12.68 5.93
N ALA A 65 9.58 13.22 7.11
CA ALA A 65 8.42 14.09 7.32
C ALA A 65 8.75 15.29 8.20
N GLU A 66 8.01 16.37 8.00
CA GLU A 66 8.03 17.55 8.88
C GLU A 66 7.03 17.38 10.03
N ALA A 67 7.35 18.00 11.18
CA ALA A 67 6.46 18.04 12.34
C ALA A 67 5.06 18.53 11.97
N GLY A 68 4.05 17.77 12.37
CA GLY A 68 2.64 18.01 12.08
C GLY A 68 2.15 17.44 10.74
N TYR A 69 3.01 16.79 9.95
CA TYR A 69 2.57 16.09 8.74
C TYR A 69 1.50 15.03 9.07
N MET A 70 0.47 14.96 8.23
CA MET A 70 -0.60 13.97 8.35
C MET A 70 -0.30 12.85 7.35
N LEU A 71 0.20 11.72 7.84
CA LEU A 71 0.47 10.56 7.03
C LEU A 71 -0.80 9.71 6.90
N TYR A 72 -1.24 9.47 5.67
CA TYR A 72 -2.26 8.46 5.39
C TYR A 72 -1.62 7.08 5.26
N VAL A 73 -2.23 6.05 5.84
CA VAL A 73 -1.82 4.66 5.68
C VAL A 73 -3.04 3.80 5.39
N SER A 74 -2.92 2.95 4.37
CA SER A 74 -3.88 1.88 4.10
C SER A 74 -3.23 0.50 4.12
N LEU A 75 -4.01 -0.49 4.57
CA LEU A 75 -3.63 -1.90 4.63
C LEU A 75 -4.78 -2.74 4.07
N GLY A 76 -4.43 -3.69 3.21
CA GLY A 76 -5.40 -4.65 2.68
C GLY A 76 -4.80 -6.00 2.32
N VAL A 77 -5.70 -6.90 1.94
CA VAL A 77 -5.43 -8.31 1.64
C VAL A 77 -6.15 -8.64 0.32
N PRO A 78 -5.52 -9.36 -0.62
CA PRO A 78 -6.21 -9.78 -1.84
C PRO A 78 -7.35 -10.74 -1.50
N VAL A 79 -8.49 -10.61 -2.18
CA VAL A 79 -9.65 -11.51 -1.99
C VAL A 79 -9.32 -12.89 -2.56
N ILE A 80 -8.90 -13.77 -1.68
CA ILE A 80 -8.51 -15.16 -1.97
C ILE A 80 -9.08 -16.01 -0.84
N GLU A 81 -9.76 -17.12 -1.14
CA GLU A 81 -10.48 -17.96 -0.17
C GLU A 81 -9.63 -18.31 1.07
N ARG A 82 -8.36 -18.69 0.85
CA ARG A 82 -7.40 -19.03 1.91
C ARG A 82 -6.96 -17.86 2.81
N LEU A 83 -7.34 -16.63 2.48
CA LEU A 83 -6.98 -15.41 3.22
C LEU A 83 -8.19 -14.77 3.90
N THR A 84 -9.36 -15.42 3.90
CA THR A 84 -10.61 -14.90 4.51
C THR A 84 -10.41 -14.52 5.98
N ASP A 85 -9.69 -15.35 6.73
CA ASP A 85 -9.40 -15.14 8.16
C ASP A 85 -8.03 -14.49 8.40
N TYR A 86 -7.37 -14.00 7.34
CA TYR A 86 -6.03 -13.40 7.46
C TYR A 86 -6.12 -11.98 8.04
N ARG A 87 -5.49 -11.76 9.20
CA ARG A 87 -5.51 -10.50 9.95
C ARG A 87 -4.11 -9.88 10.06
N PRO A 88 -3.65 -9.13 9.03
CA PRO A 88 -2.38 -8.43 9.10
C PRO A 88 -2.49 -7.19 9.99
N ALA A 89 -1.36 -6.61 10.36
CA ALA A 89 -1.29 -5.33 11.07
C ALA A 89 -0.37 -4.36 10.31
N VAL A 90 -0.54 -3.08 10.58
CA VAL A 90 0.37 -2.03 10.12
C VAL A 90 0.74 -1.11 11.29
N ALA A 91 2.00 -0.74 11.39
CA ALA A 91 2.48 0.21 12.38
C ALA A 91 3.20 1.38 11.72
N VAL A 92 3.02 2.57 12.30
CA VAL A 92 3.80 3.77 12.00
C VAL A 92 4.73 4.03 13.18
N ILE A 93 6.02 4.16 12.89
CA ILE A 93 7.09 4.22 13.89
C ILE A 93 7.92 5.46 13.63
N GLY A 94 8.30 6.19 14.68
CA GLY A 94 9.13 7.38 14.53
C GLY A 94 9.16 8.27 15.76
N PRO A 95 9.85 9.42 15.65
CA PRO A 95 10.09 10.33 16.76
C PRO A 95 8.79 10.96 17.28
N GLY A 96 8.69 11.07 18.61
CA GLY A 96 7.58 11.73 19.31
C GLY A 96 6.23 10.99 19.27
N LEU A 97 6.13 9.87 18.56
CA LEU A 97 4.96 8.98 18.65
C LEU A 97 4.89 8.35 20.05
N PRO A 98 3.72 7.84 20.49
CA PRO A 98 3.59 7.24 21.81
C PRO A 98 4.53 6.05 22.01
N ASP A 99 5.16 5.96 23.18
CA ASP A 99 5.89 4.76 23.58
C ASP A 99 4.91 3.59 23.68
N LYS A 100 5.21 2.52 22.94
CA LYS A 100 4.45 1.27 22.98
C LYS A 100 5.46 0.12 22.94
N GLU A 101 5.25 -0.89 23.79
CA GLU A 101 5.98 -2.15 23.63
C GLU A 101 5.64 -2.70 22.25
N PHE A 102 6.66 -2.76 21.40
CA PHE A 102 6.55 -3.20 20.03
C PHE A 102 7.51 -4.36 19.85
N ASP A 103 6.96 -5.56 19.65
CA ASP A 103 7.73 -6.82 19.56
C ASP A 103 8.56 -6.95 18.27
N LEU A 104 8.75 -5.85 17.53
CA LEU A 104 9.66 -5.79 16.39
C LEU A 104 10.88 -4.96 16.78
N HIS A 105 12.07 -5.43 16.38
CA HIS A 105 13.28 -4.62 16.47
C HIS A 105 13.11 -3.33 15.66
N THR A 106 13.12 -2.20 16.35
CA THR A 106 13.06 -0.84 15.78
C THR A 106 14.36 -0.10 16.03
N PRO A 107 14.59 1.04 15.35
CA PRO A 107 15.57 2.01 15.83
C PRO A 107 15.31 2.42 17.28
N GLU A 108 16.37 2.76 17.99
CA GLU A 108 16.29 3.26 19.37
C GLU A 108 15.51 4.59 19.44
N ASP A 109 14.90 4.85 20.60
CA ASP A 109 14.19 6.10 20.92
C ASP A 109 13.03 6.47 19.97
N MET A 110 12.34 5.46 19.40
CA MET A 110 11.15 5.65 18.58
C MET A 110 9.88 5.14 19.26
N GLY A 111 8.81 5.92 19.15
CA GLY A 111 7.46 5.49 19.51
C GLY A 111 6.73 4.87 18.31
N ALA A 112 5.54 4.32 18.55
CA ALA A 112 4.75 3.67 17.52
C ALA A 112 3.23 3.87 17.70
N VAL A 113 2.53 3.94 16.57
CA VAL A 113 1.09 3.77 16.46
C VAL A 113 0.84 2.49 15.68
N ILE A 114 0.07 1.57 16.25
CA ILE A 114 -0.18 0.24 15.67
C ILE A 114 -1.66 0.11 15.39
N PHE A 115 -1.98 -0.34 14.18
CA PHE A 115 -3.31 -0.71 13.74
C PHE A 115 -3.37 -2.23 13.58
N GLU A 116 -3.99 -2.88 14.56
CA GLU A 116 -4.33 -4.31 14.51
C GLU A 116 -5.65 -4.48 13.74
N THR A 117 -5.89 -5.68 13.21
CA THR A 117 -7.12 -5.98 12.45
C THR A 117 -7.92 -7.14 13.03
N ASP A 118 -7.48 -7.71 14.16
CA ASP A 118 -8.08 -8.89 14.79
C ASP A 118 -9.54 -8.68 15.21
N ASP A 119 -9.94 -7.43 15.46
CA ASP A 119 -11.31 -7.03 15.82
C ASP A 119 -12.15 -6.58 14.61
N ILE A 120 -11.61 -6.66 13.40
CA ILE A 120 -12.31 -6.33 12.16
C ILE A 120 -12.89 -7.60 11.54
N ASP A 121 -14.18 -7.83 11.78
CA ASP A 121 -14.90 -8.98 11.23
C ASP A 121 -15.26 -8.79 9.74
N ASP A 122 -15.69 -7.58 9.36
CA ASP A 122 -16.17 -7.25 8.01
C ASP A 122 -15.30 -6.13 7.38
N PRO A 123 -14.16 -6.47 6.76
CA PRO A 123 -13.33 -5.49 6.05
C PRO A 123 -14.04 -4.98 4.78
N ARG A 124 -13.68 -3.77 4.34
CA ARG A 124 -14.28 -3.15 3.17
C ARG A 124 -13.84 -3.88 1.89
N PHE A 125 -14.80 -4.44 1.16
CA PHE A 125 -14.53 -4.97 -0.17
C PHE A 125 -14.24 -3.85 -1.18
N PHE A 126 -13.22 -4.03 -2.01
CA PHE A 126 -12.84 -3.12 -3.08
C PHE A 126 -12.48 -3.87 -4.35
N HIS A 127 -13.10 -3.48 -5.46
CA HIS A 127 -12.77 -3.96 -6.80
C HIS A 127 -11.95 -2.90 -7.53
N GLU A 128 -10.73 -3.24 -7.95
CA GLU A 128 -9.83 -2.38 -8.70
C GLU A 128 -10.02 -2.63 -10.21
N PRO A 129 -10.64 -1.71 -10.97
CA PRO A 129 -11.06 -1.96 -12.33
C PRO A 129 -9.92 -2.05 -13.37
N PHE A 130 -8.74 -1.49 -13.11
CA PHE A 130 -7.63 -1.47 -14.07
C PHE A 130 -6.93 -2.82 -14.19
N THR A 131 -6.64 -3.43 -13.06
CA THR A 131 -6.07 -4.77 -12.95
C THR A 131 -7.16 -5.83 -12.85
N GLY A 132 -8.40 -5.47 -12.52
CA GLY A 132 -9.51 -6.41 -12.37
C GLY A 132 -9.31 -7.34 -11.18
N THR A 133 -8.70 -6.83 -10.11
CA THR A 133 -8.45 -7.57 -8.87
C THR A 133 -9.35 -7.06 -7.76
N ASP A 134 -9.46 -7.86 -6.71
CA ASP A 134 -10.32 -7.58 -5.57
C ASP A 134 -9.47 -7.59 -4.28
N SER A 135 -9.75 -6.68 -3.37
CA SER A 135 -9.10 -6.61 -2.05
C SER A 135 -10.11 -6.40 -0.94
N TRP A 136 -9.81 -6.97 0.22
CA TRP A 136 -10.36 -6.55 1.51
C TRP A 136 -9.46 -5.46 2.10
N ILE A 137 -10.04 -4.30 2.39
CA ILE A 137 -9.35 -3.17 2.99
C ILE A 137 -9.71 -3.11 4.47
N TYR A 138 -8.68 -3.22 5.32
CA TYR A 138 -8.83 -3.23 6.76
C TYR A 138 -8.58 -1.86 7.37
N ILE A 139 -7.51 -1.18 6.94
CA ILE A 139 -7.08 0.11 7.52
C ILE A 139 -7.08 1.19 6.44
N GLU A 140 -7.60 2.37 6.79
CA GLU A 140 -7.56 3.61 6.02
C GLU A 140 -7.50 4.79 7.03
N GLU A 141 -6.32 5.03 7.59
CA GLU A 141 -6.15 5.89 8.76
C GLU A 141 -5.16 7.02 8.53
N TRP A 142 -5.36 8.11 9.28
CA TRP A 142 -4.44 9.25 9.30
C TRP A 142 -3.66 9.29 10.61
N VAL A 143 -2.33 9.30 10.51
CA VAL A 143 -1.42 9.45 11.64
C VAL A 143 -0.78 10.83 11.59
N ARG A 144 -0.91 11.59 12.68
CA ARG A 144 -0.18 12.84 12.84
C ARG A 144 1.25 12.55 13.29
N LEU A 145 2.22 12.93 12.48
CA LEU A 145 3.65 12.79 12.76
C LEU A 145 4.11 14.00 13.59
N PRO A 146 4.46 13.82 14.87
CA PRO A 146 4.59 14.95 15.81
C PRO A 146 5.90 15.72 15.64
N GLU A 147 6.97 15.07 15.20
CA GLU A 147 8.30 15.65 15.08
C GLU A 147 8.84 15.56 13.65
N THR A 148 9.79 16.43 13.30
CA THR A 148 10.50 16.33 12.02
C THR A 148 11.54 15.22 12.10
N GLY A 149 11.55 14.32 11.12
CA GLY A 149 12.56 13.28 11.00
C GLY A 149 12.12 12.07 10.18
N THR A 150 12.84 10.98 10.35
CA THR A 150 12.60 9.71 9.68
C THR A 150 11.47 8.93 10.38
N TYR A 151 10.52 8.46 9.59
CA TYR A 151 9.45 7.58 10.02
C TYR A 151 9.43 6.30 9.20
N TYR A 152 8.92 5.24 9.81
CA TYR A 152 8.76 3.94 9.18
C TYR A 152 7.28 3.53 9.16
N VAL A 153 6.89 2.85 8.09
CA VAL A 153 5.62 2.11 8.01
C VAL A 153 5.96 0.65 7.84
N VAL A 154 5.51 -0.20 8.74
CA VAL A 154 5.75 -1.64 8.68
C VAL A 154 4.43 -2.39 8.61
N ALA A 155 4.29 -3.26 7.61
CA ALA A 155 3.15 -4.15 7.47
C ALA A 155 3.59 -5.61 7.64
N TYR A 156 2.84 -6.36 8.44
CA TYR A 156 3.20 -7.70 8.89
C TYR A 156 1.95 -8.49 9.31
N HIS A 157 2.13 -9.76 9.67
CA HIS A 157 1.12 -10.52 10.41
C HIS A 157 1.59 -10.70 11.86
N PRO A 158 0.77 -10.39 12.89
CA PRO A 158 1.19 -10.46 14.30
C PRO A 158 1.81 -11.81 14.69
N GLU A 159 1.22 -12.92 14.22
CA GLU A 159 1.72 -14.27 14.47
C GLU A 159 2.77 -14.78 13.45
N ASN A 160 3.23 -13.93 12.54
CA ASN A 160 4.07 -14.30 11.38
C ASN A 160 3.46 -15.38 10.47
N THR A 161 2.14 -15.52 10.46
CA THR A 161 1.43 -16.46 9.59
C THR A 161 1.67 -16.11 8.11
N PRO A 162 2.10 -17.07 7.27
CA PRO A 162 2.31 -16.84 5.86
C PRO A 162 1.02 -16.41 5.14
N GLY A 163 1.14 -15.46 4.22
CA GLY A 163 -0.03 -14.89 3.55
C GLY A 163 0.36 -13.81 2.55
N LYS A 164 -0.61 -12.97 2.20
CA LYS A 164 -0.42 -11.86 1.27
C LYS A 164 -1.09 -10.62 1.86
N LEU A 165 -0.36 -9.51 1.85
CA LEU A 165 -0.88 -8.20 2.23
C LEU A 165 -0.35 -7.15 1.26
N TRP A 166 -0.99 -5.99 1.25
CA TRP A 166 -0.44 -4.80 0.64
C TRP A 166 -0.59 -3.62 1.59
N VAL A 167 0.38 -2.72 1.55
CA VAL A 167 0.38 -1.49 2.33
C VAL A 167 0.58 -0.30 1.40
N ALA A 168 -0.14 0.78 1.67
CA ALA A 168 -0.10 1.98 0.85
C ALA A 168 -0.07 3.25 1.71
N PRO A 169 1.09 3.94 1.83
CA PRO A 169 1.12 5.30 2.35
C PRO A 169 0.66 6.30 1.28
N GLY A 170 0.02 7.38 1.73
CA GLY A 170 -0.38 8.50 0.87
C GLY A 170 -1.70 8.30 0.11
N THR A 171 -2.30 9.39 -0.35
CA THR A 171 -3.64 9.40 -0.98
C THR A 171 -3.65 9.93 -2.40
N LYS A 172 -2.60 10.64 -2.85
CA LYS A 172 -2.60 11.30 -4.16
C LYS A 172 -2.18 10.33 -5.24
N GLU A 173 -3.05 10.15 -6.20
CA GLU A 173 -2.73 9.36 -7.38
C GLU A 173 -1.98 10.21 -8.40
N LYS A 174 -0.72 9.87 -8.64
CA LYS A 174 0.10 10.47 -9.69
C LYS A 174 0.41 9.42 -10.75
N TRP A 175 -0.46 9.32 -11.74
CA TRP A 175 -0.23 8.53 -12.96
C TRP A 175 0.25 9.44 -14.09
N GLY A 176 1.47 9.22 -14.58
CA GLY A 176 2.01 9.89 -15.76
C GLY A 176 1.69 9.16 -17.06
N ILE A 177 1.87 9.84 -18.20
CA ILE A 177 1.68 9.26 -19.54
C ILE A 177 2.60 8.03 -19.77
N ILE A 178 3.77 7.99 -19.12
CA ILE A 178 4.71 6.86 -19.18
C ILE A 178 4.17 5.64 -18.42
N ASP A 179 3.40 5.84 -17.35
CA ASP A 179 2.84 4.74 -16.53
C ASP A 179 1.73 4.00 -17.29
N ILE A 180 1.05 4.68 -18.23
CA ILE A 180 0.08 4.08 -19.17
C ILE A 180 0.78 3.04 -20.08
N PHE A 181 2.01 3.31 -20.53
CA PHE A 181 2.77 2.35 -21.35
C PHE A 181 3.34 1.18 -20.53
N LYS A 182 3.43 1.32 -19.21
CA LYS A 182 3.84 0.26 -18.27
C LYS A 182 2.68 -0.59 -17.76
N LEU A 183 1.44 -0.31 -18.19
CA LEU A 183 0.26 -1.03 -17.73
C LEU A 183 0.39 -2.55 -17.83
N PRO A 184 0.85 -3.17 -18.95
CA PRO A 184 0.98 -4.63 -18.98
C PRO A 184 1.99 -5.19 -17.98
N SER A 185 3.12 -4.50 -17.77
CA SER A 185 4.15 -4.86 -16.78
C SER A 185 3.73 -4.61 -15.33
N ILE A 186 2.65 -3.88 -15.10
CA ILE A 186 2.05 -3.64 -13.78
C ILE A 186 0.87 -4.59 -13.54
N VAL A 187 -0.02 -4.71 -14.52
CA VAL A 187 -1.25 -5.51 -14.45
C VAL A 187 -0.93 -6.99 -14.22
N ASN A 188 0.02 -7.57 -14.96
CA ASN A 188 0.31 -9.00 -14.84
C ASN A 188 0.84 -9.38 -13.45
N PRO A 189 1.87 -8.70 -12.88
CA PRO A 189 2.32 -9.00 -11.52
C PRO A 189 1.24 -8.77 -10.45
N VAL A 190 0.42 -7.73 -10.59
CA VAL A 190 -0.68 -7.47 -9.64
C VAL A 190 -1.72 -8.60 -9.71
N ARG A 191 -2.12 -9.02 -10.91
CA ARG A 191 -3.01 -10.16 -11.10
C ARG A 191 -2.43 -11.46 -10.56
N GLU A 192 -1.16 -11.74 -10.83
CA GLU A 192 -0.47 -12.92 -10.31
C GLU A 192 -0.43 -12.91 -8.77
N PHE A 193 -0.16 -11.74 -8.17
CA PHE A 193 -0.25 -11.58 -6.72
C PHE A 193 -1.66 -11.86 -6.19
N HIS A 194 -2.71 -11.46 -6.92
CA HIS A 194 -4.11 -11.71 -6.58
C HIS A 194 -4.64 -13.08 -7.06
N GLU A 195 -3.81 -13.92 -7.68
CA GLU A 195 -4.21 -15.23 -8.23
C GLU A 195 -5.33 -15.13 -9.29
N ARG A 196 -5.24 -14.11 -10.16
CA ARG A 196 -6.20 -13.78 -11.24
C ARG A 196 -5.61 -13.92 -12.65
#